data_AF-A0A6S6XWK4-F1
#
_entry.id   AF-A0A6S6XWK4-F1
#
_cell.length_a   1.000
_cell.length_b   1.000
_cell.length_c   1.000
_cell.angle_alpha   90.00
_cell.angle_beta   90.00
_cell.angle_gamma   90.00
#
_symmetry.space_group_name_H-M   'P 1'
#
loop_
_entity.id
_entity.type
_entity.pdbx_description
1 polymer ?
#
loop_
_entity_poly.entity_id
_entity_poly.type
_entity_poly.pdbx_seq_one_letter_code
_entity_poly.pdbx_strand_id
1 'polypeptide(L)'
;MTTKILTVRVPSPLYAALCQDAGEIGVPVSAHIRRLLERENDAQQIDAMRRELLARIDSLAGQRMAPSPASEETLHLCRAVAAHLNPQLVAQVRAKLAQKS
;
A
#
# COMPACT_ATOMS: atom_id res chain seq x y z
N MET A 1 -23.64 -10.27 15.66
CA MET A 1 -22.20 -10.01 15.86
C MET A 1 -21.86 -10.37 17.30
N THR A 2 -21.33 -11.56 17.56
CA THR A 2 -20.90 -11.96 18.90
C THR A 2 -19.57 -11.30 19.21
N THR A 3 -19.57 -10.30 20.09
CA THR A 3 -18.35 -9.65 20.59
C THR A 3 -17.59 -10.64 21.47
N LYS A 4 -16.61 -11.34 20.89
CA LYS A 4 -15.67 -12.15 21.67
C LYS A 4 -14.86 -11.23 22.57
N ILE A 5 -14.98 -11.42 23.88
CA ILE A 5 -14.20 -10.66 24.87
C ILE A 5 -12.80 -11.26 24.90
N LEU A 6 -11.80 -10.45 24.61
CA LEU A 6 -10.39 -10.82 24.74
C LEU A 6 -9.87 -10.32 26.09
N THR A 7 -9.40 -11.23 26.93
CA THR A 7 -8.73 -10.91 28.19
C THR A 7 -7.25 -11.20 28.05
N VAL A 8 -6.40 -10.22 28.36
CA VAL A 8 -4.95 -10.31 28.23
C VAL A 8 -4.31 -9.90 29.54
N ARG A 9 -3.33 -10.68 30.02
CA ARG A 9 -2.50 -10.29 31.15
C ARG A 9 -1.32 -9.50 30.63
N VAL A 10 -1.14 -8.29 31.15
CA VAL A 10 -0.12 -7.35 30.71
C VAL A 10 0.79 -7.03 31.89
N PRO A 11 2.12 -7.00 31.72
CA PRO A 11 3.04 -6.56 32.77
C PRO A 11 2.71 -5.14 33.25
N SER A 12 2.80 -4.91 34.56
CA SER A 12 2.51 -3.61 35.19
C SER A 12 3.15 -2.39 34.51
N PRO A 13 4.44 -2.38 34.12
CA PRO A 13 5.04 -1.20 33.47
C PRO A 13 4.43 -0.93 32.09
N LEU A 14 4.07 -1.97 31.35
CA LEU A 14 3.46 -1.85 30.03
C LEU A 14 2.01 -1.37 30.14
N TYR A 15 1.28 -1.82 31.17
CA TYR A 15 -0.06 -1.31 31.46
C TYR A 15 -0.05 0.17 31.84
N ALA A 16 0.94 0.62 32.62
CA ALA A 16 1.06 2.04 32.97
C ALA A 16 1.28 2.93 31.74
N ALA A 17 2.15 2.51 30.82
CA ALA A 17 2.36 3.20 29.55
C ALA A 17 1.07 3.26 28.71
N LEU A 18 0.37 2.13 28.56
CA LEU A 18 -0.92 2.10 27.84
C LEU A 18 -1.99 3.01 28.48
N CYS A 19 -2.01 3.11 29.80
CA CYS A 19 -2.90 4.02 30.51
C CYS A 19 -2.54 5.49 30.27
N GLN A 20 -1.25 5.81 30.23
CA GLN A 20 -0.77 7.16 29.91
C GLN A 20 -1.15 7.54 28.48
N ASP A 21 -0.82 6.71 27.49
CA ASP A 21 -1.12 6.95 26.07
C ASP A 21 -2.63 7.11 25.83
N ALA A 22 -3.43 6.25 26.46
CA ALA A 22 -4.88 6.32 26.37
C ALA A 22 -5.43 7.59 27.05
N GLY A 23 -4.82 8.02 28.16
CA GLY A 23 -5.13 9.25 28.87
C GLY A 23 -4.84 10.51 28.06
N GLU A 24 -3.70 10.56 27.35
CA GLU A 24 -3.33 11.67 26.47
C GLU A 24 -4.31 11.83 25.30
N ILE A 25 -4.83 10.72 24.78
CA ILE A 25 -5.80 10.70 23.67
C ILE A 25 -7.25 10.83 24.17
N GLY A 26 -7.48 10.77 25.48
CA GLY A 26 -8.80 10.88 26.10
C GLY A 26 -9.73 9.71 25.78
N VAL A 27 -9.20 8.50 25.66
CA VAL A 27 -9.97 7.29 25.32
C VAL A 27 -9.80 6.18 26.35
N PRO A 28 -10.76 5.24 26.49
CA PRO A 28 -10.57 4.07 27.31
C PRO A 28 -9.39 3.21 26.83
N VAL A 29 -8.59 2.68 27.76
CA VAL A 29 -7.43 1.82 27.46
C VAL A 29 -7.81 0.65 26.56
N SER A 30 -8.96 0.02 26.79
CA SER A 30 -9.47 -1.08 25.96
C SER A 30 -9.77 -0.65 24.52
N ALA A 31 -10.27 0.57 24.31
CA ALA A 31 -10.51 1.12 22.99
C ALA A 31 -9.19 1.48 22.29
N HIS A 32 -8.22 2.00 23.04
CA HIS A 32 -6.88 2.28 22.53
C HIS A 32 -6.18 1.00 22.05
N ILE A 33 -6.14 -0.03 22.89
CA ILE A 33 -5.56 -1.35 22.56
C ILE A 33 -6.25 -1.96 21.34
N ARG A 34 -7.59 -1.88 21.25
CA ARG A 34 -8.32 -2.38 20.08
C ARG A 34 -7.87 -1.71 18.80
N ARG A 35 -7.76 -0.37 18.79
CA ARG A 35 -7.31 0.38 17.62
C ARG A 35 -5.88 0.03 17.22
N LEU A 36 -4.99 -0.21 18.19
CA LEU A 36 -3.62 -0.64 17.91
C LEU A 36 -3.62 -2.02 17.20
N LEU A 37 -4.39 -2.97 17.72
CA LEU A 37 -4.51 -4.31 17.12
C LEU A 37 -5.14 -4.27 15.72
N GLU A 38 -6.17 -3.45 15.52
CA GLU A 38 -6.79 -3.23 14.20
C GLU A 38 -5.76 -2.68 13.21
N ARG A 39 -5.00 -1.64 13.59
CA ARG A 39 -3.94 -1.08 12.74
C ARG A 39 -2.85 -2.08 12.39
N GLU A 40 -2.44 -2.91 13.35
CA GLU A 40 -1.42 -3.93 13.11
C GLU A 40 -1.93 -5.02 12.16
N ASN A 41 -3.18 -5.46 12.34
CA ASN A 41 -3.81 -6.42 11.43
C ASN A 41 -3.98 -5.84 10.02
N ASP A 42 -4.40 -4.58 9.88
CA ASP A 42 -4.51 -3.91 8.58
C ASP A 42 -3.15 -3.81 7.89
N ALA A 43 -2.09 -3.46 8.64
CA ALA A 43 -0.73 -3.43 8.12
C ALA A 43 -0.27 -4.80 7.61
N GLN A 44 -0.52 -5.87 8.38
CA GLN A 44 -0.22 -7.24 7.97
C GLN A 44 -0.99 -7.67 6.70
N GLN A 45 -2.25 -7.26 6.57
CA GLN A 45 -3.06 -7.52 5.37
C GLN A 45 -2.49 -6.79 4.15
N ILE A 46 -2.12 -5.52 4.30
CA ILE A 46 -1.48 -4.74 3.23
C ILE A 46 -0.18 -5.41 2.79
N ASP A 47 0.66 -5.86 3.74
CA ASP A 47 1.91 -6.55 3.42
C ASP A 47 1.70 -7.91 2.75
N ALA A 48 0.63 -8.64 3.11
CA ALA A 48 0.24 -9.87 2.42
C ALA A 48 -0.19 -9.59 0.97
N MET A 49 -1.07 -8.60 0.76
CA MET A 49 -1.52 -8.19 -0.57
C MET A 49 -0.36 -7.69 -1.43
N ARG A 50 0.57 -6.94 -0.84
CA ARG A 50 1.77 -6.45 -1.54
C ARG A 50 2.64 -7.60 -2.03
N ARG A 51 2.88 -8.60 -1.16
CA ARG A 51 3.64 -9.80 -1.54
C ARG A 51 2.95 -10.58 -2.64
N GLU A 52 1.63 -10.73 -2.58
CA GLU A 52 0.86 -11.38 -3.63
C GLU A 52 0.94 -10.63 -4.96
N LEU A 53 0.80 -9.30 -4.94
CA LEU A 53 0.92 -8.46 -6.13
C LEU A 53 2.29 -8.60 -6.78
N LEU A 54 3.36 -8.55 -5.98
CA LEU A 54 4.73 -8.74 -6.49
C LEU A 54 4.92 -10.15 -7.09
N ALA A 55 4.44 -11.19 -6.41
CA ALA A 55 4.49 -12.55 -6.94
C ALA A 55 3.73 -12.69 -8.28
N ARG A 56 2.58 -12.01 -8.42
CA ARG A 56 1.83 -11.95 -9.68
C ARG A 56 2.62 -11.23 -10.77
N ILE A 57 3.24 -10.09 -10.46
CA ILE A 57 4.09 -9.35 -11.40
C ILE A 57 5.27 -10.23 -11.85
N ASP A 58 5.94 -10.92 -10.94
CA ASP A 58 7.05 -11.83 -11.28
C ASP A 58 6.57 -12.99 -12.17
N SER A 59 5.39 -13.54 -11.89
CA SER A 59 4.78 -14.59 -12.73
C SER A 59 4.46 -14.09 -14.14
N LEU A 60 4.00 -12.85 -14.28
CA LEU A 60 3.70 -12.20 -15.56
C LEU A 60 4.98 -11.75 -16.28
N ALA A 61 6.04 -11.37 -15.56
CA ALA A 61 7.34 -11.04 -16.15
C ALA A 61 8.05 -12.29 -16.69
N GLY A 62 7.85 -13.45 -16.05
CA GLY A 62 8.32 -14.75 -16.53
C GLY A 62 7.56 -15.25 -17.76
N GLN A 63 6.29 -14.86 -17.91
CA GLN A 63 5.56 -15.01 -19.16
C GLN A 63 6.01 -13.93 -20.14
N ARG A 64 6.96 -14.24 -21.02
CA ARG A 64 7.18 -13.46 -22.25
C ARG A 64 5.85 -13.41 -23.01
N MET A 65 5.06 -12.37 -22.74
CA MET A 65 3.82 -12.12 -23.46
C MET A 65 4.20 -11.94 -24.93
N ALA A 66 3.71 -12.86 -25.77
CA ALA A 66 3.59 -12.55 -27.18
C ALA A 66 2.78 -11.24 -27.29
N PRO A 67 3.21 -10.28 -28.12
CA PRO A 67 2.54 -8.98 -28.21
C PRO A 67 1.06 -9.20 -28.54
N SER A 68 0.20 -8.91 -27.57
CA SER A 68 -1.25 -8.96 -27.73
C SER A 68 -1.77 -7.52 -27.79
N PRO A 69 -2.89 -7.24 -28.47
CA PRO A 69 -3.44 -5.88 -28.58
C PRO A 69 -3.74 -5.23 -27.22
N ALA A 70 -4.00 -6.04 -26.17
CA ALA A 70 -4.17 -5.55 -24.81
C ALA A 70 -2.87 -4.99 -24.20
N SER A 71 -1.70 -5.47 -24.63
CA SER A 71 -0.40 -4.94 -24.20
C SER A 71 -0.11 -3.56 -24.80
N GLU A 72 -0.57 -3.28 -26.02
CA GLU A 72 -0.46 -1.94 -26.62
C GLU A 72 -1.35 -0.93 -25.90
N GLU A 73 -2.60 -1.31 -25.57
CA GLU A 73 -3.51 -0.45 -24.83
C GLU A 73 -2.97 -0.14 -23.42
N THR A 74 -2.38 -1.13 -22.75
CA THR A 74 -1.72 -0.96 -21.46
C THR A 74 -0.49 -0.04 -21.56
N LEU A 75 0.32 -0.18 -22.61
CA LEU A 75 1.47 0.71 -22.87
C LEU A 75 1.02 2.14 -23.20
N HIS A 76 -0.10 2.32 -23.89
CA HIS A 76 -0.69 3.62 -24.15
C HIS A 76 -1.19 4.29 -22.87
N LEU A 77 -1.87 3.54 -21.99
CA LEU A 77 -2.28 4.02 -20.67
C LEU A 77 -1.08 4.38 -19.79
N CYS A 78 -0.03 3.53 -19.76
CA CYS A 78 1.20 3.83 -19.04
C CYS A 78 1.90 5.10 -19.57
N ARG A 79 1.93 5.32 -20.89
CA ARG A 79 2.45 6.57 -21.47
C ARG A 79 1.61 7.79 -21.12
N ALA A 80 0.28 7.67 -21.11
CA ALA A 80 -0.62 8.76 -20.73
C ALA A 80 -0.42 9.15 -19.26
N VAL A 81 -0.33 8.17 -18.37
CA VAL A 81 -0.07 8.38 -16.93
C VAL A 81 1.32 8.98 -16.71
N ALA A 82 2.35 8.49 -17.39
CA ALA A 82 3.70 9.06 -17.30
C ALA A 82 3.76 10.52 -17.81
N ALA A 83 2.98 10.85 -18.85
CA ALA A 83 2.87 12.23 -19.35
C ALA A 83 2.15 13.17 -18.40
N HIS A 84 1.20 12.67 -17.60
CA HIS A 84 0.57 13.44 -16.53
C HIS A 84 1.45 13.59 -15.29
N LEU A 85 2.23 12.57 -14.95
CA LEU A 85 3.08 12.59 -13.75
C LEU A 85 4.40 13.33 -13.94
N ASN A 86 4.88 13.52 -15.18
CA ASN A 86 6.10 14.30 -15.43
C ASN A 86 6.07 15.06 -16.77
N PRO A 87 5.29 16.16 -16.85
CA PRO A 87 5.05 16.88 -18.11
C PRO A 87 6.33 17.50 -18.70
N GLN A 88 7.29 17.89 -17.87
CA GLN A 88 8.56 18.48 -18.32
C GLN A 88 9.44 17.46 -19.05
N LEU A 89 9.49 16.22 -18.57
CA LEU A 89 10.29 15.15 -19.18
C LEU A 89 9.68 14.72 -20.53
N VAL A 90 8.34 14.69 -20.63
CA VAL A 90 7.65 14.45 -21.89
C VAL A 90 7.83 15.58 -22.91
N ALA A 91 7.83 16.84 -22.46
CA ALA A 91 8.12 17.99 -23.33
C ALA A 91 9.56 17.91 -23.89
N GLN A 92 10.54 17.55 -23.06
CA GLN A 92 11.93 17.38 -23.50
C GLN A 92 12.10 16.21 -24.48
N VAL A 93 11.43 15.08 -24.27
CA VAL A 93 11.49 13.95 -25.20
C VAL A 93 10.81 14.29 -26.53
N ARG A 94 9.67 14.98 -26.51
CA ARG A 94 9.01 15.48 -27.73
C ARG A 94 9.89 16.44 -28.52
N ALA A 95 10.55 17.40 -27.84
CA ALA A 95 11.48 18.33 -28.47
C ALA A 95 12.67 17.59 -29.11
N LYS A 96 13.23 16.59 -28.42
CA LYS A 96 14.33 15.77 -28.96
C LYS A 96 13.92 14.89 -30.14
N LEU A 97 12.68 14.40 -30.18
CA LEU A 97 12.17 13.60 -31.30
C LEU A 97 11.91 14.47 -32.54
N ALA A 98 11.37 15.68 -32.36
CA ALA A 98 11.12 16.63 -33.45
C ALA A 98 12.41 17.17 -34.09
N GLN A 99 13.54 17.15 -33.36
CA GLN A 99 14.86 17.50 -33.90
C GLN A 99 15.53 16.37 -34.70
N LYS A 100 14.99 15.15 -34.62
CA LYS A 100 15.57 13.94 -35.23
C LYS A 100 14.82 13.49 -36.50
N SER A 101 13.77 14.20 -36.89
CA SER A 101 13.06 14.12 -38.19
C SER A 101 13.42 15.30 -39.06
#